data_AF-A0AAU5DEC0-F1
#
_entry.id   AF-A0AAU5DEC0-F1
#
_cell.length_a   1.000
_cell.length_b   1.000
_cell.length_c   1.000
_cell.angle_alpha   90.00
_cell.angle_beta   90.00
_cell.angle_gamma   90.00
#
_symmetry.space_group_name_H-M   'P 1'
#
loop_
_entity.id
_entity.type
_entity.pdbx_description
1 polymer ?
#
loop_
_entity_poly.entity_id
_entity_poly.type
_entity_poly.pdbx_seq_one_letter_code
_entity_poly.pdbx_strand_id
1 'polypeptide(L)'
;MAAVRCDLEDFAAEVFEPFGRADQRRCGSVYLRGLLMDGGRESVEPMAARLGEDGNRQAPAHFITTSPWDPAHVRARLAWRMQPVINPAVLIIDDTGFLKDGEASA
;
A
#
# COMPACT_ATOMS: atom_id res chain seq x y z
N MET A 1 8.25 -13.72 -12.71
CA MET A 1 7.18 -13.66 -11.69
C MET A 1 7.71 -13.83 -10.26
N ALA A 2 8.57 -14.82 -9.96
CA ALA A 2 9.09 -15.01 -8.59
C ALA A 2 10.03 -13.88 -8.14
N ALA A 3 10.97 -13.45 -9.00
CA ALA A 3 11.89 -12.34 -8.67
C ALA A 3 11.16 -11.03 -8.36
N VAL A 4 10.21 -10.62 -9.22
CA VAL A 4 9.36 -9.44 -9.01
C VAL A 4 8.56 -9.50 -7.69
N ARG A 5 8.21 -10.71 -7.24
CA ARG A 5 7.53 -10.91 -5.96
C ARG A 5 8.48 -10.65 -4.79
N CYS A 6 9.68 -11.20 -4.83
CA CYS A 6 10.71 -10.94 -3.81
C CYS A 6 11.05 -9.45 -3.75
N ASP A 7 11.23 -8.79 -4.90
CA ASP A 7 11.51 -7.35 -4.96
C ASP A 7 10.38 -6.53 -4.31
N LEU A 8 9.12 -6.92 -4.53
CA LEU A 8 7.96 -6.27 -3.93
C LEU A 8 7.87 -6.52 -2.42
N GLU A 9 8.19 -7.74 -1.97
CA GLU A 9 8.20 -8.11 -0.56
C GLU A 9 9.30 -7.36 0.21
N ASP A 10 10.48 -7.22 -0.38
CA ASP A 10 11.58 -6.43 0.17
C ASP A 10 11.22 -4.93 0.23
N PHE A 11 10.62 -4.41 -0.85
CA PHE A 11 10.08 -3.05 -0.87
C PHE A 11 9.04 -2.84 0.24
N ALA A 12 8.08 -3.76 0.38
CA ALA A 12 7.04 -3.69 1.40
C ALA A 12 7.64 -3.77 2.82
N ALA A 13 8.64 -4.63 3.03
CA ALA A 13 9.33 -4.76 4.31
C ALA A 13 10.03 -3.46 4.71
N GLU A 14 10.67 -2.78 3.76
CA GLU A 14 11.33 -1.50 4.01
C GLU A 14 10.34 -0.35 4.29
N VAL A 15 9.27 -0.27 3.50
CA VAL A 15 8.27 0.81 3.57
C VAL A 15 7.36 0.67 4.79
N PHE A 16 7.04 -0.56 5.18
CA PHE A 16 6.19 -0.87 6.34
C PHE A 16 6.97 -1.16 7.62
N GLU A 17 8.30 -1.04 7.61
CA GLU A 17 9.15 -1.16 8.81
C GLU A 17 8.60 -0.37 10.02
N PRO A 18 8.10 0.88 9.87
CA PRO A 18 7.62 1.67 11.01
C PRO A 18 6.34 1.14 11.67
N PHE A 19 5.66 0.16 11.08
CA PHE A 19 4.50 -0.45 11.72
C PHE A 19 4.97 -1.24 12.94
N GLY A 20 4.50 -0.86 14.13
CA GLY A 20 4.90 -1.51 15.38
C GLY A 20 4.49 -2.99 15.48
N ARG A 21 3.51 -3.44 14.68
CA ARG A 21 2.99 -4.81 14.73
C ARG A 21 3.33 -5.61 13.46
N ALA A 22 3.77 -6.85 13.67
CA ALA A 22 4.11 -7.76 12.57
C ALA A 22 2.92 -8.12 11.68
N ASP A 23 1.71 -8.18 12.23
CA ASP A 23 0.49 -8.43 11.46
C ASP A 23 0.12 -7.27 10.55
N GLN A 24 0.36 -6.02 10.95
CA GLN A 24 0.20 -4.85 10.08
C GLN A 24 1.16 -4.91 8.88
N ARG A 25 2.42 -5.29 9.10
CA ARG A 25 3.40 -5.45 7.99
C ARG A 25 2.98 -6.56 7.03
N ARG A 26 2.53 -7.71 7.57
CA ARG A 26 2.00 -8.82 6.77
C ARG A 26 0.79 -8.40 5.95
N CYS A 27 -0.22 -7.80 6.59
CA CYS A 27 -1.44 -7.35 5.91
C CYS A 27 -1.16 -6.25 4.87
N GLY A 28 -0.25 -5.32 5.18
CA GLY A 28 0.19 -4.29 4.24
C GLY A 28 0.86 -4.87 3.01
N SER A 29 1.74 -5.87 3.16
CA SER A 29 2.37 -6.56 2.03
C SER A 29 1.34 -7.27 1.15
N VAL A 30 0.40 -8.00 1.76
CA VAL A 30 -0.70 -8.67 1.03
C VAL A 30 -1.57 -7.65 0.28
N TYR A 31 -1.92 -6.53 0.93
CA TYR A 31 -2.73 -5.47 0.33
C TYR A 31 -2.01 -4.79 -0.85
N LEU A 32 -0.73 -4.45 -0.67
CA LEU A 32 0.10 -3.86 -1.73
C LEU A 32 0.23 -4.79 -2.94
N ARG A 33 0.45 -6.09 -2.70
CA ARG A 33 0.47 -7.11 -3.76
C ARG A 33 -0.86 -7.16 -4.50
N GLY A 34 -1.97 -7.15 -3.77
CA GLY A 34 -3.31 -7.15 -4.34
C GLY A 34 -3.62 -5.91 -5.19
N LEU A 35 -3.09 -4.73 -4.82
CA LEU A 35 -3.23 -3.50 -5.60
C LEU A 35 -2.48 -3.50 -6.93
N LEU A 36 -1.41 -4.30 -7.04
CA LEU A 36 -0.55 -4.37 -8.23
C LEU A 36 -0.93 -5.54 -9.16
N MET A 37 -1.91 -6.37 -8.76
CA MET A 37 -2.46 -7.43 -9.60
C MET A 37 -3.47 -6.88 -10.62
N ASP A 38 -3.60 -7.55 -11.76
CA ASP A 38 -4.55 -7.17 -12.80
C ASP A 38 -6.00 -7.17 -12.29
N GLY A 39 -6.71 -6.08 -12.58
CA GLY A 39 -8.10 -5.83 -12.21
C GLY A 39 -8.25 -4.51 -11.46
N GLY A 40 -9.12 -3.63 -11.96
CA GLY A 40 -9.29 -2.26 -11.49
C GLY A 40 -9.40 -2.10 -9.96
N ARG A 41 -9.03 -0.90 -9.49
CA ARG A 41 -9.19 -0.47 -8.10
C ARG A 41 -10.68 -0.29 -7.81
N GLU A 42 -11.24 -1.05 -6.88
CA GLU A 42 -12.53 -0.65 -6.27
C GLU A 42 -12.93 -1.45 -5.03
N SER A 43 -12.42 -2.66 -4.78
CA SER A 43 -12.77 -3.38 -3.55
C SER A 43 -11.76 -4.45 -3.12
N VAL A 44 -11.75 -4.75 -1.82
CA VAL A 44 -10.91 -5.80 -1.21
C VAL A 44 -11.40 -7.21 -1.58
N GLU A 45 -12.66 -7.36 -1.97
CA GLU A 45 -13.28 -8.65 -2.31
C GLU A 45 -12.69 -9.26 -3.62
N PRO A 46 -12.68 -8.58 -4.78
CA PRO A 46 -11.99 -9.07 -5.98
C PRO A 46 -10.49 -9.24 -5.76
N MET A 47 -9.87 -8.38 -4.94
CA MET A 47 -8.45 -8.49 -4.58
C MET A 47 -8.17 -9.80 -3.84
N ALA A 48 -8.95 -10.11 -2.80
CA ALA A 48 -8.81 -11.32 -2.01
C ALA A 48 -9.00 -12.58 -2.89
N ALA A 49 -9.99 -12.57 -3.79
CA ALA A 49 -10.22 -13.68 -4.71
C ALA A 49 -9.01 -13.97 -5.63
N ARG A 50 -8.29 -12.93 -6.07
CA ARG A 50 -7.07 -13.07 -6.90
C ARG A 50 -5.86 -13.56 -6.11
N LEU A 51 -5.81 -13.27 -4.82
CA LEU A 51 -4.70 -13.65 -3.93
C LEU A 51 -4.72 -15.13 -3.54
N GLY A 52 -5.81 -15.87 -3.81
CA GLY A 52 -5.91 -17.31 -3.56
C GLY A 52 -5.76 -17.66 -2.09
N GLU A 53 -4.85 -18.59 -1.76
CA GLU A 53 -4.59 -19.03 -0.37
C GLU A 53 -4.09 -17.89 0.56
N ASP A 54 -3.52 -16.83 0.00
CA ASP A 54 -3.12 -15.62 0.74
C ASP A 54 -4.28 -14.62 0.91
N GLY A 55 -5.41 -14.87 0.24
CA GLY A 55 -6.56 -13.99 0.11
C GLY A 55 -7.55 -14.06 1.28
N ASN A 56 -7.09 -13.88 2.51
CA ASN A 56 -8.02 -13.58 3.61
C ASN A 56 -8.63 -12.21 3.34
N ARG A 57 -9.92 -12.10 2.99
CA ARG A 57 -10.57 -10.81 2.73
C ARG A 57 -10.62 -9.90 3.95
N GLN A 58 -10.86 -10.47 5.12
CA GLN A 58 -11.17 -9.71 6.33
C GLN A 58 -9.94 -8.95 6.85
N ALA A 59 -8.75 -9.54 6.75
CA ALA A 59 -7.54 -8.95 7.30
C ALA A 59 -7.06 -7.68 6.53
N PRO A 60 -6.96 -7.66 5.19
CA PRO A 60 -6.66 -6.46 4.41
C PRO A 60 -7.76 -5.39 4.51
N ALA A 61 -9.03 -5.79 4.57
CA ALA A 61 -10.14 -4.86 4.76
C ALA A 61 -10.08 -4.15 6.11
N HIS A 62 -9.77 -4.89 7.19
CA HIS A 62 -9.55 -4.32 8.51
C HIS A 62 -8.27 -3.47 8.54
N PHE A 63 -7.20 -3.92 7.87
CA PHE A 63 -5.94 -3.20 7.76
C PHE A 63 -6.09 -1.79 7.19
N ILE A 64 -6.81 -1.63 6.07
CA ILE A 64 -6.94 -0.32 5.41
C ILE A 64 -7.98 0.60 6.08
N THR A 65 -8.98 0.04 6.78
CA THR A 65 -10.09 0.84 7.34
C THR A 65 -9.99 1.12 8.84
N THR A 66 -9.48 0.16 9.62
CA THR A 66 -9.66 0.16 11.08
C THR A 66 -8.34 -0.01 11.85
N SER A 67 -7.30 -0.56 11.21
CA SER A 67 -6.03 -0.80 11.88
C SER A 67 -5.34 0.52 12.28
N PRO A 68 -4.80 0.63 13.51
CA PRO A 68 -4.16 1.85 13.97
C PRO A 68 -2.74 1.95 13.41
N TRP A 69 -2.57 2.62 12.28
CA TRP A 69 -1.27 3.02 11.74
C TRP A 69 -1.34 4.44 11.21
N ASP A 70 -0.23 5.19 11.33
CA ASP A 70 -0.12 6.55 10.80
C ASP A 70 0.38 6.51 9.35
N PRO A 71 -0.42 6.98 8.37
CA PRO A 71 0.01 7.06 6.99
C PRO A 71 1.22 7.97 6.74
N ALA A 72 1.51 8.92 7.64
CA ALA A 72 2.66 9.79 7.55
C ALA A 72 3.98 9.01 7.59
N HIS A 73 4.06 7.92 8.36
CA HIS A 73 5.27 7.09 8.43
C HIS A 73 5.58 6.42 7.09
N VAL A 74 4.56 5.86 6.43
CA VAL A 74 4.69 5.24 5.10
C VAL A 74 5.11 6.29 4.06
N ARG A 75 4.46 7.46 4.05
CA ARG A 75 4.80 8.57 3.14
C ARG A 75 6.22 9.07 3.36
N ALA A 76 6.65 9.26 4.60
CA ALA A 76 8.01 9.69 4.92
C ALA A 76 9.04 8.67 4.42
N ARG A 77 8.79 7.36 4.63
CA ARG A 77 9.69 6.31 4.18
C ARG A 77 9.83 6.27 2.66
N LEU A 78 8.73 6.43 1.94
CA LEU A 78 8.73 6.56 0.48
C LEU A 78 9.52 7.79 0.03
N ALA A 79 9.29 8.96 0.66
CA ALA A 79 10.01 10.19 0.33
C ALA A 79 11.54 10.02 0.53
N TRP A 80 11.96 9.45 1.67
CA TRP A 80 13.37 9.18 1.95
C TRP A 80 14.01 8.19 0.97
N ARG A 81 13.28 7.14 0.59
CA ARG A 81 13.75 6.17 -0.43
C ARG A 81 13.90 6.82 -1.79
N MET A 82 12.96 7.69 -2.16
CA MET A 82 12.94 8.34 -3.47
C MET A 82 13.95 9.48 -3.58
N GLN A 83 14.34 10.12 -2.48
CA GLN A 83 15.29 11.24 -2.47
C GLN A 83 16.60 10.94 -3.23
N PRO A 84 17.34 9.84 -2.96
CA PRO A 84 18.57 9.55 -3.69
C PRO A 84 18.33 9.08 -5.13
N VAL A 85 17.14 8.55 -5.45
CA VAL A 85 16.79 8.05 -6.79
C VAL A 85 16.42 9.21 -7.72
N ILE A 86 15.62 10.15 -7.22
CA ILE A 86 15.16 11.32 -7.98
C ILE A 86 16.23 12.40 -7.98
N ASN A 87 16.95 12.56 -6.87
CA ASN A 87 17.90 13.65 -6.63
C ASN A 87 17.35 15.02 -7.07
N PRO A 88 16.22 15.47 -6.49
CA PRO A 88 15.50 16.63 -6.99
C PRO A 88 16.32 17.91 -6.78
N ALA A 89 16.47 18.71 -7.84
CA ALA A 89 17.09 20.04 -7.76
C ALA A 89 16.10 21.12 -7.27
N VAL A 90 14.79 20.87 -7.41
CA VAL A 90 13.72 21.80 -7.05
C VAL A 90 12.57 21.01 -6.43
N LEU A 91 11.90 21.61 -5.44
CA LEU A 91 10.66 21.09 -4.86
C LEU A 91 9.48 21.87 -5.44
N ILE A 92 8.55 21.16 -6.08
CA ILE A 92 7.25 21.71 -6.50
C ILE A 92 6.25 21.38 -5.40
N ILE A 93 5.61 22.41 -4.85
CA ILE A 93 4.52 22.28 -3.89
C ILE A 93 3.27 22.83 -4.59
N ASP A 94 2.29 21.97 -4.78
CA ASP A 94 1.01 22.30 -5.40
C ASP A 94 -0.12 21.56 -4.69
N ASP A 95 -1.31 22.13 -4.67
CA ASP A 95 -2.48 21.52 -4.07
C ASP A 95 -3.04 20.46 -5.02
N THR A 96 -2.81 19.18 -4.70
CA THR A 96 -3.40 18.06 -5.44
C THR A 96 -4.64 17.56 -4.72
N GLY A 97 -5.81 17.70 -5.36
CA GLY A 97 -7.05 17.07 -4.89
C GLY A 97 -7.11 15.60 -5.30
N PHE A 98 -7.38 14.70 -4.35
CA PHE A 98 -7.79 13.34 -4.66
C PHE A 98 -9.30 13.35 -4.88
N LEU A 99 -9.72 13.53 -6.14
CA LEU A 99 -11.14 13.40 -6.49
C LEU A 99 -11.61 12.00 -6.10
N LYS A 100 -12.65 11.94 -5.28
CA LYS A 100 -13.31 10.69 -4.93
C LYS A 100 -14.02 10.17 -6.18
N ASP A 101 -13.77 8.92 -6.52
CA ASP A 101 -14.49 8.21 -7.57
C ASP A 101 -15.56 7.35 -6.90
N GLY A 102 -16.83 7.74 -7.03
CA GLY A 102 -17.98 7.02 -6.46
C GLY A 102 -19.12 7.91 -5.96
N GLU A 103 -20.36 7.43 -6.13
CA GLU A 103 -21.61 8.14 -5.79
C GLU A 103 -22.02 8.04 -4.31
N ALA A 104 -21.34 7.19 -3.52
CA ALA A 104 -21.73 6.90 -2.14
C ALA A 104 -20.96 7.74 -1.11
N SER A 105 -21.65 8.79 -0.64
CA SER A 105 -21.49 9.59 0.58
C SER A 105 -20.50 10.75 0.62
N ALA A 106 -20.93 11.77 1.38
CA ALA A 106 -20.38 13.10 1.65
C ALA A 106 -18.99 13.14 2.30
#